data_AF-A0A1G1G8N2-F1
#
_entry.id   AF-A0A1G1G8N2-F1
#
_cell.length_a   1.000
_cell.length_b   1.000
_cell.length_c   1.000
_cell.angle_alpha   90.00
_cell.angle_beta   90.00
_cell.angle_gamma   90.00
#
_symmetry.space_group_name_H-M   'P 1'
#
loop_
_entity.id
_entity.type
_entity.pdbx_description
1 polymer ?
#
loop_
_entity_poly.entity_id
_entity_poly.type
_entity_poly.pdbx_seq_one_letter_code
_entity_poly.pdbx_strand_id
1 'polypeptide(L)'
;MRNWLNAVSLFLFTLLLAPSAQAAADAATCLGCHGSMEGAVKVDQERFSKSVHGGMNDCTMCHLALKGAQHQGLSDARPDKTVADLAAAIAAKSGSNAVAQAACVNCHSDTYQTYKASVHGQNVIVKKSADGPVCTDCHGSPHYIQSKSSKESSVNHFTVVETCGKCHEEKFMSEKYGFSTHVMERYKESFHGRKLRVGHPGAPSCASCHGSHDVKSAKDPSSPVSAANKITTCAKCHSGATEKFVAAITHKPMHPIAHWTELALIVLTMSVFAFICIHVLLDIFADIRERLFRKGDKHE
;
A
#
# COMPACT_ATOMS: atom_id res chain seq x y z
N MET A 1 50.72 -65.45 25.46
CA MET A 1 50.49 -64.00 25.62
C MET A 1 51.11 -63.30 24.42
N ARG A 2 50.34 -63.17 23.35
CA ARG A 2 50.82 -62.78 22.00
C ARG A 2 49.87 -61.71 21.46
N ASN A 3 50.42 -60.50 21.34
CA ASN A 3 50.03 -59.40 20.46
C ASN A 3 48.60 -58.82 20.62
N TRP A 4 48.42 -58.00 21.66
CA TRP A 4 47.27 -57.10 21.89
C TRP A 4 47.60 -55.64 21.48
N LEU A 5 48.40 -55.44 20.42
CA LEU A 5 48.95 -54.11 20.07
C LEU A 5 48.57 -53.56 18.68
N ASN A 6 47.76 -54.28 17.89
CA ASN A 6 47.47 -53.87 16.50
C ASN A 6 46.02 -53.42 16.23
N ALA A 7 45.19 -53.15 17.24
CA ALA A 7 43.78 -52.81 17.05
C ALA A 7 43.43 -51.31 17.21
N VAL A 8 44.39 -50.45 17.58
CA VAL A 8 44.09 -49.03 17.92
C VAL A 8 44.51 -48.04 16.82
N SER A 9 45.34 -48.45 15.83
CA SER A 9 45.87 -47.52 14.82
C SER A 9 45.06 -47.39 13.52
N LEU A 10 43.84 -47.93 13.45
CA LEU A 10 43.03 -47.92 12.22
C LEU A 10 41.68 -47.17 12.36
N PHE A 11 41.56 -46.28 13.34
CA PHE A 11 40.35 -45.47 13.57
C PHE A 11 40.63 -43.97 13.66
N LEU A 12 41.69 -43.50 13.01
CA LEU A 12 42.14 -42.12 13.16
C LEU A 12 42.69 -41.51 11.88
N PHE A 13 42.15 -41.84 10.70
CA PHE A 13 42.40 -41.02 9.50
C PHE A 13 41.39 -41.26 8.36
N THR A 14 40.09 -41.22 8.67
CA THR A 14 39.08 -40.82 7.67
C THR A 14 38.60 -39.43 8.05
N LEU A 15 39.51 -38.46 7.95
CA LEU A 15 39.16 -37.05 7.88
C LEU A 15 38.43 -36.88 6.55
N LEU A 16 37.09 -36.97 6.61
CA LEU A 16 36.21 -36.55 5.54
C LEU A 16 36.59 -35.11 5.18
N LEU A 17 37.23 -34.94 4.03
CA LEU A 17 37.16 -33.70 3.27
C LEU A 17 35.71 -33.55 2.81
N ALA A 18 34.83 -33.18 3.75
CA ALA A 18 33.58 -32.56 3.39
C ALA A 18 33.96 -31.27 2.64
N PRO A 19 33.49 -31.06 1.41
CA PRO A 19 33.56 -29.73 0.83
C PRO A 19 32.89 -28.81 1.85
N SER A 20 33.59 -27.77 2.26
CA SER A 20 33.00 -26.67 3.02
C SER A 20 31.91 -26.08 2.14
N ALA A 21 30.70 -26.62 2.26
CA ALA A 21 29.51 -25.92 1.85
C ALA A 21 29.54 -24.63 2.66
N GLN A 22 29.91 -23.53 2.00
CA GLN A 22 29.84 -22.21 2.58
C GLN A 22 28.39 -22.05 3.04
N ALA A 23 28.13 -22.14 4.34
CA ALA A 23 26.81 -21.91 4.87
C ALA A 23 26.44 -20.49 4.44
N ALA A 24 25.32 -20.34 3.73
CA ALA A 24 24.82 -19.01 3.36
C ALA A 24 24.74 -18.16 4.62
N ALA A 25 25.24 -16.92 4.53
CA ALA A 25 25.21 -16.00 5.67
C ALA A 25 23.77 -15.87 6.18
N ASP A 26 23.55 -16.16 7.46
CA ASP A 26 22.24 -16.02 8.08
C ASP A 26 21.86 -14.53 8.20
N ALA A 27 20.57 -14.25 8.43
CA ALA A 27 20.09 -12.88 8.55
C ALA A 27 20.79 -12.12 9.69
N ALA A 28 21.23 -12.81 10.74
CA ALA A 28 21.99 -12.22 11.83
C ALA A 28 23.32 -11.61 11.36
N THR A 29 24.03 -12.31 10.47
CA THR A 29 25.27 -11.80 9.85
C THR A 29 25.01 -10.51 9.07
N CYS A 30 23.95 -10.48 8.26
CA CYS A 30 23.59 -9.28 7.49
C CYS A 30 23.17 -8.12 8.41
N LEU A 31 22.31 -8.40 9.40
CA LEU A 31 21.76 -7.40 10.31
C LEU A 31 22.81 -6.86 11.29
N GLY A 32 23.85 -7.62 11.64
CA GLY A 32 24.95 -7.12 12.48
C GLY A 32 25.63 -5.89 11.87
N CYS A 33 25.85 -5.92 10.54
CA CYS A 33 26.38 -4.78 9.81
C CYS A 33 25.28 -3.79 9.40
N HIS A 34 24.26 -4.25 8.68
CA HIS A 34 23.22 -3.38 8.11
C HIS A 34 22.30 -2.74 9.16
N GLY A 35 22.21 -3.27 10.38
CA GLY A 35 21.48 -2.66 11.48
C GLY A 35 22.17 -1.42 12.07
N SER A 36 23.49 -1.38 11.98
CA SER A 36 24.33 -0.32 12.55
C SER A 36 24.73 0.75 11.52
N MET A 37 24.45 0.53 10.23
CA MET A 37 24.74 1.48 9.16
C MET A 37 23.77 2.67 9.15
N GLU A 38 24.08 3.67 8.32
CA GLU A 38 23.24 4.84 8.08
C GLU A 38 22.72 4.90 6.63
N GLY A 39 21.69 5.72 6.41
CA GLY A 39 21.12 5.95 5.09
C GLY A 39 20.33 4.77 4.52
N ALA A 40 20.27 4.68 3.20
CA ALA A 40 19.41 3.75 2.47
C ALA A 40 19.77 2.26 2.64
N VAL A 41 20.97 1.96 3.16
CA VAL A 41 21.45 0.59 3.40
C VAL A 41 21.11 0.08 4.81
N LYS A 42 20.60 0.94 5.69
CA LYS A 42 20.23 0.59 7.06
C LYS A 42 18.98 -0.28 7.08
N VAL A 43 19.04 -1.40 7.82
CA VAL A 43 17.89 -2.26 8.10
C VAL A 43 17.65 -2.32 9.61
N ASP A 44 16.55 -1.73 10.05
CA ASP A 44 16.15 -1.79 11.45
C ASP A 44 15.65 -3.20 11.79
N GLN A 45 16.40 -3.91 12.65
CA GLN A 45 16.12 -5.30 13.00
C GLN A 45 14.78 -5.48 13.72
N GLU A 46 14.41 -4.56 14.61
CA GLU A 46 13.15 -4.65 15.35
C GLU A 46 11.96 -4.41 14.41
N ARG A 47 12.09 -3.46 13.48
CA ARG A 47 11.05 -3.20 12.50
C ARG A 47 10.96 -4.31 11.45
N PHE A 48 12.09 -4.87 11.03
CA PHE A 48 12.14 -5.99 10.09
C PHE A 48 11.46 -7.24 10.67
N SER A 49 11.74 -7.57 11.93
CA SER A 49 11.16 -8.75 12.60
C SER A 49 9.64 -8.66 12.74
N LYS A 50 9.07 -7.45 12.75
CA LYS A 50 7.62 -7.19 12.74
C LYS A 50 7.00 -7.22 11.34
N SER A 51 7.78 -7.35 10.27
CA SER A 51 7.26 -7.44 8.90
C SER A 51 6.76 -8.85 8.61
N VAL A 52 5.98 -9.01 7.52
CA VAL A 52 5.56 -10.34 7.04
C VAL A 52 6.75 -11.21 6.58
N HIS A 53 7.90 -10.59 6.34
CA HIS A 53 9.16 -11.25 6.00
C HIS A 53 10.09 -11.40 7.21
N GLY A 54 9.70 -10.95 8.40
CA GLY A 54 10.56 -10.95 9.59
C GLY A 54 11.03 -12.34 10.04
N GLY A 55 10.32 -13.39 9.65
CA GLY A 55 10.72 -14.79 9.85
C GLY A 55 11.71 -15.33 8.82
N MET A 56 12.06 -14.57 7.78
CA MET A 56 13.05 -14.98 6.80
C MET A 56 14.46 -14.81 7.36
N ASN A 57 15.18 -15.93 7.51
CA ASN A 57 16.54 -15.95 8.06
C ASN A 57 17.65 -15.87 6.99
N ASP A 58 17.30 -15.57 5.74
CA ASP A 58 18.26 -15.45 4.64
C ASP A 58 17.94 -14.22 3.79
N CYS A 59 18.76 -13.18 3.92
CA CYS A 59 18.61 -11.94 3.15
C CYS A 59 18.94 -12.12 1.66
N THR A 60 19.71 -13.16 1.32
CA THR A 60 20.23 -13.42 -0.02
C THR A 60 19.17 -14.01 -0.96
N MET A 61 18.04 -14.47 -0.42
CA MET A 61 16.86 -14.84 -1.21
C MET A 61 16.31 -13.68 -2.04
N CYS A 62 16.49 -12.45 -1.55
CA CYS A 62 16.12 -11.23 -2.27
C CYS A 62 17.36 -10.48 -2.77
N HIS A 63 18.40 -10.34 -1.95
CA HIS A 63 19.62 -9.63 -2.31
C HIS A 63 20.59 -10.52 -3.07
N LEU A 64 20.23 -10.79 -4.34
CA LEU A 64 21.02 -11.60 -5.27
C LEU A 64 22.15 -10.78 -5.90
N ALA A 65 23.24 -11.45 -6.27
CA ALA A 65 24.41 -10.86 -6.93
C ALA A 65 25.00 -9.66 -6.16
N LEU A 66 25.28 -9.86 -4.87
CA LEU A 66 25.89 -8.86 -4.00
C LEU A 66 27.20 -8.32 -4.60
N LYS A 67 27.40 -7.00 -4.54
CA LYS A 67 28.58 -6.30 -5.07
C LYS A 67 29.40 -5.67 -3.95
N GLY A 68 30.71 -5.54 -4.17
CA GLY A 68 31.63 -4.88 -3.24
C GLY A 68 32.44 -5.85 -2.39
N ALA A 69 33.63 -5.42 -1.95
CA ALA A 69 34.56 -6.23 -1.18
C ALA A 69 33.96 -6.71 0.14
N GLN A 70 33.11 -5.88 0.76
CA GLN A 70 32.43 -6.18 2.03
C GLN A 70 31.41 -7.32 1.94
N HIS A 71 31.01 -7.75 0.74
CA HIS A 71 30.08 -8.86 0.54
C HIS A 71 30.75 -10.13 0.00
N GLN A 72 32.08 -10.13 -0.16
CA GLN A 72 32.81 -11.31 -0.65
C GLN A 72 32.68 -12.47 0.35
N GLY A 73 32.28 -13.64 -0.16
CA GLY A 73 32.11 -14.85 0.65
C GLY A 73 30.81 -14.93 1.46
N LEU A 74 29.91 -13.94 1.37
CA LEU A 74 28.61 -13.98 2.04
C LEU A 74 27.54 -14.71 1.23
N SER A 75 27.55 -14.56 -0.10
CA SER A 75 26.63 -15.26 -1.00
C SER A 75 27.12 -15.22 -2.45
N ASP A 76 27.01 -16.37 -3.12
CA ASP A 76 27.21 -16.50 -4.57
C ASP A 76 25.88 -16.58 -5.33
N ALA A 77 24.75 -16.34 -4.65
CA ALA A 77 23.42 -16.43 -5.25
C ALA A 77 23.29 -15.46 -6.42
N ARG A 78 22.94 -15.99 -7.60
CA ARG A 78 22.72 -15.21 -8.82
C ARG A 78 21.24 -15.24 -9.20
N PRO A 79 20.70 -14.13 -9.76
CA PRO A 79 19.36 -14.16 -10.29
C PRO A 79 19.26 -15.18 -11.43
N ASP A 80 18.17 -15.94 -11.43
CA ASP A 80 17.81 -16.75 -12.58
C ASP A 80 17.42 -15.84 -13.76
N LYS A 81 17.14 -16.45 -14.91
CA LYS A 81 16.74 -15.70 -16.11
C LYS A 81 15.47 -14.87 -15.88
N THR A 82 14.51 -15.38 -15.11
CA THR A 82 13.22 -14.71 -14.85
C THR A 82 13.41 -13.42 -14.07
N VAL A 83 14.17 -13.49 -12.96
CA VAL A 83 14.51 -12.35 -12.12
C VAL A 83 15.38 -11.37 -12.89
N ALA A 84 16.36 -11.85 -13.68
CA ALA A 84 17.22 -10.99 -14.48
C ALA A 84 16.43 -10.20 -15.54
N ASP A 85 15.55 -10.87 -16.29
CA ASP A 85 14.73 -10.24 -17.32
C ASP A 85 13.76 -9.21 -16.71
N LEU A 86 13.14 -9.54 -15.57
CA LEU A 86 12.24 -8.62 -14.87
C LEU A 86 13.01 -7.43 -14.29
N ALA A 87 14.17 -7.64 -13.68
CA ALA A 87 15.02 -6.58 -13.15
C ALA A 87 15.39 -5.59 -14.27
N ALA A 88 15.74 -6.09 -15.45
CA ALA A 88 16.00 -5.24 -16.62
C ALA A 88 14.76 -4.46 -17.07
N ALA A 89 13.56 -5.07 -17.01
CA ALA A 89 12.31 -4.41 -17.39
C ALA A 89 11.91 -3.29 -16.42
N ILE A 90 12.14 -3.47 -15.11
CA ILE A 90 11.76 -2.49 -14.08
C ILE A 90 12.88 -1.49 -13.73
N ALA A 91 14.07 -1.62 -14.32
CA ALA A 91 15.25 -0.83 -13.97
C ALA A 91 15.02 0.69 -13.99
N ALA A 92 14.21 1.20 -14.93
CA ALA A 92 13.88 2.62 -15.03
C ALA A 92 13.13 3.15 -13.79
N LYS A 93 12.40 2.29 -13.09
CA LYS A 93 11.64 2.61 -11.87
C LYS A 93 12.42 2.26 -10.60
N SER A 94 13.17 1.16 -10.63
CA SER A 94 13.73 0.52 -9.43
C SER A 94 15.21 0.82 -9.18
N GLY A 95 15.93 1.39 -10.16
CA GLY A 95 17.32 1.78 -10.04
C GLY A 95 18.23 0.64 -9.55
N SER A 96 19.05 0.92 -8.53
CA SER A 96 20.02 -0.02 -7.96
C SER A 96 19.40 -1.25 -7.28
N ASN A 97 18.10 -1.22 -6.98
CA ASN A 97 17.39 -2.29 -6.28
C ASN A 97 16.58 -3.20 -7.21
N ALA A 98 16.72 -3.05 -8.53
CA ALA A 98 15.89 -3.77 -9.51
C ALA A 98 15.95 -5.30 -9.37
N VAL A 99 17.13 -5.88 -9.09
CA VAL A 99 17.27 -7.33 -8.88
C VAL A 99 16.52 -7.78 -7.62
N ALA A 100 16.70 -7.07 -6.51
CA ALA A 100 16.03 -7.40 -5.26
C ALA A 100 14.51 -7.21 -5.34
N GLN A 101 14.03 -6.21 -6.09
CA GLN A 101 12.61 -6.03 -6.35
C GLN A 101 12.05 -7.11 -7.30
N ALA A 102 12.83 -7.58 -8.26
CA ALA A 102 12.43 -8.67 -9.14
C ALA A 102 12.38 -10.01 -8.40
N ALA A 103 13.17 -10.21 -7.34
CA ALA A 103 13.23 -11.46 -6.58
C ALA A 103 11.89 -11.86 -5.92
N CYS A 104 10.94 -10.93 -5.76
CA CYS A 104 9.59 -11.23 -5.29
C CYS A 104 8.93 -12.37 -6.09
N VAL A 105 9.24 -12.50 -7.39
CA VAL A 105 8.61 -13.50 -8.27
C VAL A 105 9.01 -14.94 -7.97
N ASN A 106 10.11 -15.15 -7.24
CA ASN A 106 10.55 -16.49 -6.83
C ASN A 106 9.54 -17.15 -5.88
N CYS A 107 8.84 -16.35 -5.07
CA CYS A 107 7.85 -16.82 -4.10
C CYS A 107 6.42 -16.36 -4.44
N HIS A 108 6.26 -15.23 -5.12
CA HIS A 108 4.97 -14.64 -5.48
C HIS A 108 4.69 -14.68 -6.98
N SER A 109 5.01 -15.80 -7.62
CA SER A 109 4.88 -16.00 -9.07
C SER A 109 3.46 -15.76 -9.59
N ASP A 110 2.44 -16.30 -8.94
CA ASP A 110 1.03 -16.17 -9.37
C ASP A 110 0.54 -14.71 -9.31
N THR A 111 0.84 -14.03 -8.20
CA THR A 111 0.58 -12.61 -8.03
C THR A 111 1.32 -11.79 -9.07
N TYR A 112 2.57 -12.14 -9.37
CA TYR A 112 3.35 -11.50 -10.41
C TYR A 112 2.73 -11.67 -11.79
N GLN A 113 2.26 -12.87 -12.17
CA GLN A 113 1.60 -13.05 -13.46
C GLN A 113 0.31 -12.22 -13.57
N THR A 114 -0.44 -12.14 -12.47
CA THR A 114 -1.64 -11.30 -12.38
C THR A 114 -1.28 -9.82 -12.56
N TYR A 115 -0.28 -9.33 -11.82
CA TYR A 115 0.25 -7.97 -11.94
C TYR A 115 0.77 -7.66 -13.33
N LYS A 116 1.55 -8.57 -13.93
CA LYS A 116 2.10 -8.41 -15.28
C LYS A 116 1.00 -8.24 -16.33
N ALA A 117 -0.16 -8.89 -16.16
CA ALA A 117 -1.31 -8.76 -17.04
C ALA A 117 -2.13 -7.47 -16.80
N SER A 118 -1.99 -6.83 -15.64
CA SER A 118 -2.67 -5.58 -15.29
C SER A 118 -2.15 -4.39 -16.11
N VAL A 119 -2.91 -3.29 -16.15
CA VAL A 119 -2.45 -2.06 -16.82
C VAL A 119 -1.18 -1.47 -16.21
N HIS A 120 -0.97 -1.66 -14.90
CA HIS A 120 0.24 -1.22 -14.21
C HIS A 120 1.45 -2.04 -14.67
N GLY A 121 1.34 -3.38 -14.63
CA GLY A 121 2.40 -4.26 -15.09
C GLY A 121 2.71 -4.12 -16.58
N GLN A 122 1.69 -3.93 -17.43
CA GLN A 122 1.90 -3.65 -18.85
C GLN A 122 2.68 -2.34 -19.07
N ASN A 123 2.41 -1.28 -18.30
CA ASN A 123 3.15 -0.02 -18.41
C ASN A 123 4.63 -0.18 -17.97
N VAL A 124 4.87 -0.83 -16.83
CA VAL A 124 6.24 -0.94 -16.28
C VAL A 124 7.05 -2.00 -17.03
N ILE A 125 6.51 -3.19 -17.27
CA ILE A 125 7.26 -4.34 -17.79
C ILE A 125 7.32 -4.33 -19.32
N VAL A 126 6.18 -4.12 -19.98
CA VAL A 126 6.09 -4.22 -21.45
C VAL A 126 6.52 -2.92 -22.11
N LYS A 127 5.99 -1.78 -21.63
CA LYS A 127 6.36 -0.46 -22.17
C LYS A 127 7.65 0.11 -21.58
N LYS A 128 8.24 -0.53 -20.56
CA LYS A 128 9.47 -0.09 -19.87
C LYS A 128 9.39 1.36 -19.39
N SER A 129 8.19 1.80 -19.00
CA SER A 129 7.93 3.14 -18.52
C SER A 129 8.05 3.20 -17.00
N ALA A 130 8.52 4.33 -16.47
CA ALA A 130 8.52 4.61 -15.04
C ALA A 130 7.14 5.03 -14.50
N ASP A 131 6.14 5.16 -15.38
CA ASP A 131 4.80 5.68 -15.08
C ASP A 131 3.81 4.58 -14.67
N GLY A 132 4.27 3.68 -13.80
CA GLY A 132 3.44 2.67 -13.18
C GLY A 132 4.08 2.17 -11.89
N PRO A 133 3.27 1.63 -10.95
CA PRO A 133 3.78 1.15 -9.69
C PRO A 133 4.44 -0.22 -9.83
N VAL A 134 5.60 -0.43 -9.21
CA VAL A 134 6.13 -1.76 -8.85
C VAL A 134 5.58 -2.18 -7.48
N CYS A 135 5.83 -3.43 -7.08
CA CYS A 135 5.30 -4.00 -5.82
C CYS A 135 5.54 -3.10 -4.59
N THR A 136 6.72 -2.48 -4.52
CA THR A 136 7.13 -1.64 -3.39
C THR A 136 6.50 -0.24 -3.39
N ASP A 137 5.97 0.24 -4.51
CA ASP A 137 5.28 1.54 -4.54
C ASP A 137 3.96 1.47 -3.75
N CYS A 138 3.31 0.30 -3.78
CA CYS A 138 2.09 0.04 -3.03
C CYS A 138 2.37 -0.54 -1.64
N HIS A 139 3.22 -1.57 -1.52
CA HIS A 139 3.46 -2.29 -0.26
C HIS A 139 4.55 -1.68 0.62
N GLY A 140 5.35 -0.76 0.11
CA GLY A 140 6.50 -0.18 0.80
C GLY A 140 7.76 -1.05 0.68
N SER A 141 8.73 -0.78 1.56
CA SER A 141 10.01 -1.51 1.57
C SER A 141 9.80 -3.01 1.83
N PRO A 142 10.44 -3.92 1.08
CA PRO A 142 10.41 -5.37 1.33
C PRO A 142 10.83 -5.78 2.74
N HIS A 143 11.63 -4.94 3.41
CA HIS A 143 12.05 -5.15 4.79
C HIS A 143 10.96 -4.86 5.82
N TYR A 144 9.95 -4.05 5.47
CA TYR A 144 8.96 -3.54 6.42
C TYR A 144 7.52 -3.73 5.96
N ILE A 145 7.28 -4.64 4.98
CA ILE A 145 5.94 -4.93 4.48
C ILE A 145 5.08 -5.46 5.63
N GLN A 146 3.93 -4.84 5.83
CA GLN A 146 2.93 -5.22 6.82
C GLN A 146 1.76 -5.95 6.15
N SER A 147 1.13 -6.87 6.88
CA SER A 147 -0.08 -7.56 6.41
C SER A 147 -1.16 -6.54 6.03
N LYS A 148 -1.94 -6.83 4.97
CA LYS A 148 -3.06 -5.98 4.55
C LYS A 148 -4.12 -5.72 5.64
N SER A 149 -4.15 -6.56 6.69
CA SER A 149 -5.06 -6.38 7.82
C SER A 149 -4.52 -5.43 8.89
N SER A 150 -3.21 -5.17 8.93
CA SER A 150 -2.59 -4.23 9.86
C SER A 150 -2.90 -2.79 9.44
N LYS A 151 -3.10 -1.90 10.42
CA LYS A 151 -3.39 -0.48 10.18
C LYS A 151 -2.17 0.27 9.62
N GLU A 152 -0.98 -0.24 9.93
CA GLU A 152 0.32 0.28 9.52
C GLU A 152 0.64 -0.07 8.04
N SER A 153 -0.14 -0.96 7.43
CA SER A 153 0.01 -1.32 6.02
C SER A 153 -0.53 -0.24 5.10
N SER A 154 0.29 0.19 4.14
CA SER A 154 -0.12 1.10 3.06
C SER A 154 -1.20 0.52 2.16
N VAL A 155 -1.35 -0.81 2.13
CA VAL A 155 -2.40 -1.51 1.38
C VAL A 155 -3.56 -1.95 2.26
N ASN A 156 -3.65 -1.45 3.49
CA ASN A 156 -4.82 -1.68 4.35
C ASN A 156 -6.09 -1.14 3.69
N HIS A 157 -7.22 -1.79 3.93
CA HIS A 157 -8.52 -1.39 3.41
C HIS A 157 -8.84 0.12 3.59
N PHE A 158 -8.50 0.70 4.75
CA PHE A 158 -8.76 2.10 5.06
C PHE A 158 -7.67 3.07 4.56
N THR A 159 -6.46 2.57 4.28
CA THR A 159 -5.29 3.37 3.87
C THR A 159 -5.02 3.31 2.36
N VAL A 160 -5.46 2.24 1.69
CA VAL A 160 -5.14 1.95 0.28
C VAL A 160 -5.56 3.06 -0.68
N VAL A 161 -6.60 3.83 -0.32
CA VAL A 161 -7.04 5.00 -1.10
C VAL A 161 -5.91 6.02 -1.24
N GLU A 162 -5.21 6.35 -0.14
CA GLU A 162 -4.07 7.27 -0.20
C GLU A 162 -2.88 6.67 -0.97
N THR A 163 -2.69 5.36 -0.90
CA THR A 163 -1.66 4.67 -1.70
C THR A 163 -1.93 4.77 -3.20
N CYS A 164 -3.18 4.62 -3.64
CA CYS A 164 -3.57 4.90 -5.02
C CYS A 164 -3.40 6.39 -5.36
N GLY A 165 -3.73 7.27 -4.40
CA GLY A 165 -3.67 8.73 -4.51
C GLY A 165 -2.34 9.25 -5.01
N LYS A 166 -1.23 8.70 -4.51
CA LYS A 166 0.16 9.07 -4.89
C LYS A 166 0.42 9.17 -6.39
N CYS A 167 -0.36 8.49 -7.24
CA CYS A 167 -0.27 8.60 -8.69
C CYS A 167 -1.61 8.98 -9.35
N HIS A 168 -2.74 8.65 -8.73
CA HIS A 168 -4.06 8.92 -9.30
C HIS A 168 -4.61 10.32 -8.97
N GLU A 169 -3.92 11.12 -8.14
CA GLU A 169 -4.14 12.57 -8.03
C GLU A 169 -3.16 13.40 -8.86
N GLU A 170 -2.12 12.76 -9.41
CA GLU A 170 -1.10 13.44 -10.22
C GLU A 170 -1.68 13.86 -11.56
N LYS A 171 -1.64 15.18 -11.82
CA LYS A 171 -2.15 15.79 -13.04
C LYS A 171 -1.44 15.23 -14.28
N PHE A 172 -0.11 15.11 -14.23
CA PHE A 172 0.69 14.54 -15.32
C PHE A 172 0.22 13.14 -15.72
N MET A 173 -0.02 12.27 -14.73
CA MET A 173 -0.50 10.90 -14.98
C MET A 173 -1.89 10.92 -15.61
N SER A 174 -2.79 11.74 -15.07
CA SER A 174 -4.16 11.89 -15.55
C SER A 174 -4.21 12.33 -17.01
N GLU A 175 -3.43 13.35 -17.37
CA GLU A 175 -3.35 13.90 -18.73
C GLU A 175 -2.71 12.91 -19.71
N LYS A 176 -1.58 12.29 -19.34
CA LYS A 176 -0.86 11.35 -20.20
C LYS A 176 -1.65 10.08 -20.49
N TYR A 177 -2.37 9.56 -19.51
CA TYR A 177 -3.11 8.29 -19.62
C TYR A 177 -4.62 8.46 -19.83
N GLY A 178 -5.12 9.69 -19.86
CA GLY A 178 -6.50 10.02 -20.21
C GLY A 178 -7.52 9.56 -19.17
N PHE A 179 -7.18 9.66 -17.88
CA PHE A 179 -8.14 9.49 -16.78
C PHE A 179 -8.42 10.85 -16.10
N SER A 180 -9.51 10.95 -15.33
CA SER A 180 -9.93 12.21 -14.74
C SER A 180 -8.90 12.75 -13.73
N THR A 181 -8.60 14.05 -13.80
CA THR A 181 -7.74 14.76 -12.83
C THR A 181 -8.37 14.87 -11.44
N HIS A 182 -9.65 14.52 -11.30
CA HIS A 182 -10.41 14.66 -10.06
C HIS A 182 -10.82 13.31 -9.45
N VAL A 183 -10.21 12.19 -9.87
CA VAL A 183 -10.60 10.84 -9.38
C VAL A 183 -10.55 10.77 -7.86
N MET A 184 -9.46 11.22 -7.26
CA MET A 184 -9.26 11.15 -5.81
C MET A 184 -10.23 12.06 -5.05
N GLU A 185 -10.38 13.30 -5.51
CA GLU A 185 -11.31 14.28 -4.93
C GLU A 185 -12.75 13.75 -4.95
N ARG A 186 -13.23 13.29 -6.12
CA ARG A 186 -14.59 12.78 -6.29
C ARG A 186 -14.85 11.51 -5.47
N TYR A 187 -13.86 10.62 -5.36
CA TYR A 187 -14.01 9.45 -4.49
C TYR A 187 -14.10 9.88 -3.01
N LYS A 188 -13.20 10.76 -2.54
CA LYS A 188 -13.16 11.24 -1.14
C LYS A 188 -14.43 12.00 -0.72
N GLU A 189 -15.08 12.68 -1.67
CA GLU A 189 -16.36 13.36 -1.50
C GLU A 189 -17.57 12.43 -1.63
N SER A 190 -17.42 11.24 -2.21
CA SER A 190 -18.53 10.30 -2.35
C SER A 190 -19.00 9.76 -0.98
N PHE A 191 -20.20 9.18 -0.94
CA PHE A 191 -20.66 8.44 0.24
C PHE A 191 -19.72 7.29 0.61
N HIS A 192 -19.09 6.63 -0.37
CA HIS A 192 -18.12 5.56 -0.13
C HIS A 192 -16.86 6.11 0.56
N GLY A 193 -16.26 7.16 0.01
CA GLY A 193 -15.06 7.79 0.59
C GLY A 193 -15.32 8.38 1.98
N ARG A 194 -16.46 9.05 2.17
CA ARG A 194 -16.85 9.59 3.49
C ARG A 194 -17.08 8.47 4.52
N LYS A 195 -17.75 7.39 4.15
CA LYS A 195 -17.95 6.22 5.04
C LYS A 195 -16.63 5.51 5.35
N LEU A 196 -15.75 5.35 4.35
CA LEU A 196 -14.45 4.73 4.55
C LEU A 196 -13.59 5.57 5.50
N ARG A 197 -13.60 6.90 5.35
CA ARG A 197 -12.86 7.85 6.20
C ARG A 197 -13.25 7.77 7.68
N VAL A 198 -14.52 7.49 7.98
CA VAL A 198 -14.98 7.28 9.37
C VAL A 198 -14.79 5.84 9.87
N GLY A 199 -14.09 5.00 9.10
CA GLY A 199 -13.74 3.63 9.49
C GLY A 199 -14.86 2.60 9.30
N HIS A 200 -15.88 2.89 8.48
CA HIS A 200 -16.97 1.95 8.26
C HIS A 200 -16.48 0.73 7.44
N PRO A 201 -16.48 -0.50 7.98
CA PRO A 201 -15.84 -1.67 7.34
C PRO A 201 -16.54 -2.15 6.06
N GLY A 202 -17.82 -1.83 5.89
CA GLY A 202 -18.57 -2.13 4.67
C GLY A 202 -18.41 -1.08 3.55
N ALA A 203 -17.60 -0.04 3.73
CA ALA A 203 -17.39 0.98 2.71
C ALA A 203 -16.37 0.49 1.66
N PRO A 204 -16.64 0.55 0.35
CA PRO A 204 -15.68 0.07 -0.65
C PRO A 204 -14.51 1.04 -0.83
N SER A 205 -13.29 0.52 -0.97
CA SER A 205 -12.09 1.27 -1.38
C SER A 205 -11.91 1.23 -2.90
N CYS A 206 -10.85 1.88 -3.43
CA CYS A 206 -10.49 1.81 -4.84
C CYS A 206 -10.40 0.35 -5.33
N ALA A 207 -9.73 -0.49 -4.53
CA ALA A 207 -9.50 -1.90 -4.84
C ALA A 207 -10.78 -2.75 -4.82
N SER A 208 -11.79 -2.37 -4.03
CA SER A 208 -13.07 -3.07 -3.98
C SER A 208 -13.80 -3.07 -5.33
N CYS A 209 -13.60 -2.01 -6.13
CA CYS A 209 -14.19 -1.87 -7.45
C CYS A 209 -13.22 -2.25 -8.57
N HIS A 210 -11.96 -1.81 -8.51
CA HIS A 210 -11.00 -1.96 -9.61
C HIS A 210 -10.20 -3.26 -9.58
N GLY A 211 -10.15 -3.96 -8.45
CA GLY A 211 -9.16 -5.02 -8.19
C GLY A 211 -7.89 -4.47 -7.54
N SER A 212 -6.94 -5.36 -7.23
CA SER A 212 -5.70 -5.00 -6.52
C SER A 212 -4.47 -5.23 -7.37
N HIS A 213 -4.22 -6.49 -7.75
CA HIS A 213 -3.09 -6.86 -8.61
C HIS A 213 -3.51 -7.03 -10.08
N ASP A 214 -4.80 -7.09 -10.35
CA ASP A 214 -5.42 -7.38 -11.64
C ASP A 214 -6.10 -6.15 -12.26
N VAL A 215 -5.67 -4.95 -11.86
CA VAL A 215 -6.30 -3.69 -12.28
C VAL A 215 -6.30 -3.56 -13.80
N LYS A 216 -7.48 -3.34 -14.37
CA LYS A 216 -7.69 -3.16 -15.82
C LYS A 216 -8.25 -1.79 -16.14
N SER A 217 -7.99 -1.33 -17.35
CA SER A 217 -8.59 -0.10 -17.87
C SER A 217 -10.11 -0.20 -17.87
N ALA A 218 -10.81 0.90 -17.56
CA ALA A 218 -12.28 0.94 -17.65
C ALA A 218 -12.80 0.74 -19.09
N LYS A 219 -11.93 0.87 -20.10
CA LYS A 219 -12.24 0.57 -21.52
C LYS A 219 -12.13 -0.92 -21.84
N ASP A 220 -11.47 -1.71 -21.00
CA ASP A 220 -11.36 -3.15 -21.18
C ASP A 220 -12.69 -3.82 -20.83
N PRO A 221 -13.32 -4.60 -21.74
CA PRO A 221 -14.59 -5.27 -21.48
C PRO A 221 -14.54 -6.22 -20.28
N SER A 222 -13.38 -6.79 -19.97
CA SER A 222 -13.15 -7.69 -18.84
C SER A 222 -12.87 -6.96 -17.53
N SER A 223 -12.79 -5.63 -17.53
CA SER A 223 -12.62 -4.83 -16.31
C SER A 223 -13.90 -4.83 -15.49
N PRO A 224 -13.84 -5.02 -14.15
CA PRO A 224 -15.03 -4.93 -13.30
C PRO A 224 -15.74 -3.56 -13.37
N VAL A 225 -14.99 -2.52 -13.73
CA VAL A 225 -15.51 -1.14 -13.86
C VAL A 225 -15.80 -0.74 -15.31
N SER A 226 -15.82 -1.70 -16.23
CA SER A 226 -16.22 -1.47 -17.62
C SER A 226 -17.69 -1.05 -17.72
N ALA A 227 -18.08 -0.43 -18.83
CA ALA A 227 -19.47 -0.03 -19.07
C ALA A 227 -20.47 -1.18 -18.84
N ALA A 228 -20.13 -2.38 -19.32
CA ALA A 228 -20.96 -3.58 -19.20
C ALA A 228 -20.96 -4.18 -17.78
N ASN A 229 -19.86 -4.07 -17.03
CA ASN A 229 -19.70 -4.78 -15.75
C ASN A 229 -20.04 -3.93 -14.51
N LYS A 230 -20.20 -2.61 -14.67
CA LYS A 230 -20.45 -1.71 -13.53
C LYS A 230 -21.68 -2.12 -12.70
N ILE A 231 -22.76 -2.56 -13.34
CA ILE A 231 -23.97 -3.02 -12.63
C ILE A 231 -23.63 -4.19 -11.72
N THR A 232 -22.97 -5.22 -12.25
CA THR A 232 -22.54 -6.39 -11.49
C THR A 232 -21.59 -6.03 -10.35
N THR A 233 -20.68 -5.08 -10.59
CA THR A 233 -19.75 -4.59 -9.55
C THR A 233 -20.49 -3.87 -8.42
N CYS A 234 -21.44 -2.99 -8.74
CA CYS A 234 -22.28 -2.33 -7.75
C CYS A 234 -23.19 -3.32 -7.01
N ALA A 235 -23.70 -4.34 -7.71
CA ALA A 235 -24.59 -5.35 -7.16
C ALA A 235 -23.95 -6.23 -6.07
N LYS A 236 -22.61 -6.24 -5.96
CA LYS A 236 -21.89 -6.90 -4.85
C LYS A 236 -22.33 -6.39 -3.48
N CYS A 237 -22.71 -5.12 -3.38
CA CYS A 237 -23.18 -4.50 -2.13
C CYS A 237 -24.59 -3.90 -2.24
N HIS A 238 -25.07 -3.60 -3.46
CA HIS A 238 -26.38 -3.01 -3.71
C HIS A 238 -27.28 -3.99 -4.46
N SER A 239 -27.99 -4.85 -3.71
CA SER A 239 -28.99 -5.76 -4.28
C SER A 239 -30.06 -4.98 -5.02
N GLY A 240 -30.09 -5.07 -6.35
CA GLY A 240 -31.00 -4.30 -7.21
C GLY A 240 -30.36 -3.11 -7.93
N ALA A 241 -29.03 -3.03 -8.02
CA ALA A 241 -28.36 -2.05 -8.87
C ALA A 241 -28.89 -2.13 -10.32
N THR A 242 -29.31 -0.99 -10.86
CA THR A 242 -29.80 -0.84 -12.24
C THR A 242 -28.92 0.12 -13.03
N GLU A 243 -29.10 0.20 -14.35
CA GLU A 243 -28.41 1.19 -15.20
C GLU A 243 -28.61 2.63 -14.69
N LYS A 244 -29.85 2.99 -14.33
CA LYS A 244 -30.17 4.32 -13.79
C LYS A 244 -29.45 4.60 -12.47
N PHE A 245 -29.38 3.61 -11.59
CA PHE A 245 -28.65 3.71 -10.32
C PHE A 245 -27.16 3.96 -10.54
N VAL A 246 -26.52 3.17 -11.41
CA VAL A 246 -25.09 3.30 -11.72
C VAL A 246 -24.78 4.62 -12.43
N ALA A 247 -25.68 5.11 -13.29
CA ALA A 247 -25.51 6.39 -13.98
C ALA A 247 -25.60 7.61 -13.05
N ALA A 248 -26.40 7.52 -11.97
CA ALA A 248 -26.55 8.59 -11.00
C ALA A 248 -25.28 8.81 -10.14
N ILE A 249 -24.45 7.77 -9.99
CA ILE A 249 -23.24 7.78 -9.15
C ILE A 249 -21.99 7.74 -10.04
N THR A 250 -21.80 8.77 -10.89
CA THR A 250 -20.59 8.87 -11.72
C THR A 250 -19.62 9.90 -11.17
N HIS A 251 -18.31 9.63 -11.29
CA HIS A 251 -17.21 10.55 -10.96
C HIS A 251 -17.08 11.71 -11.97
N LYS A 252 -18.22 12.18 -12.51
CA LYS A 252 -18.26 13.36 -13.37
C LYS A 252 -18.23 14.63 -12.50
N PRO A 253 -17.64 15.73 -12.99
CA PRO A 253 -17.70 17.00 -12.29
C PRO A 253 -19.15 17.37 -12.00
N MET A 254 -19.39 17.88 -10.79
CA MET A 254 -20.71 18.30 -10.33
C MET A 254 -21.22 19.44 -11.24
N HIS A 255 -22.49 19.39 -11.64
CA HIS A 255 -23.08 20.45 -12.45
C HIS A 255 -23.09 21.77 -11.67
N PRO A 256 -22.80 22.93 -12.29
CA PRO A 256 -22.70 24.21 -11.58
C PRO A 256 -23.90 24.54 -10.70
N ILE A 257 -25.11 24.21 -11.17
CA ILE A 257 -26.35 24.44 -10.41
C ILE A 257 -26.33 23.67 -9.08
N ALA A 258 -25.97 22.38 -9.11
CA ALA A 258 -25.94 21.55 -7.91
C ALA A 258 -24.92 22.09 -6.89
N HIS A 259 -23.77 22.59 -7.35
CA HIS A 259 -22.77 23.22 -6.48
C HIS A 259 -23.32 24.45 -5.76
N TRP A 260 -23.93 25.38 -6.50
CA TRP A 260 -24.50 26.60 -5.90
C TRP A 260 -25.69 26.29 -4.99
N THR A 261 -26.51 25.28 -5.31
CA THR A 261 -27.59 24.82 -4.44
C THR A 261 -27.05 24.22 -3.13
N GLU A 262 -26.03 23.36 -3.20
CA GLU A 262 -25.38 22.79 -2.02
C GLU A 262 -24.79 23.90 -1.15
N LEU A 263 -24.06 24.86 -1.74
CA LEU A 263 -23.47 25.98 -1.03
C LEU A 263 -24.54 26.85 -0.34
N ALA A 264 -25.64 27.17 -1.04
CA ALA A 264 -26.74 27.94 -0.47
C ALA A 264 -27.36 27.23 0.73
N LEU A 265 -27.58 25.91 0.65
CA LEU A 265 -28.12 25.12 1.76
C LEU A 265 -27.15 25.02 2.95
N ILE A 266 -25.85 24.88 2.69
CA ILE A 266 -24.82 24.88 3.75
C ILE A 266 -24.81 26.25 4.45
N VAL A 267 -24.75 27.34 3.70
CA VAL A 267 -24.76 28.70 4.27
C VAL A 267 -26.02 28.93 5.10
N LEU A 268 -27.20 28.60 4.55
CA LEU A 268 -28.47 28.72 5.25
C LEU A 268 -28.46 27.93 6.57
N THR A 269 -28.01 26.67 6.54
CA THR A 269 -27.97 25.80 7.73
C THR A 269 -27.02 26.35 8.78
N MET A 270 -25.82 26.80 8.38
CA MET A 270 -24.84 27.39 9.29
C MET A 270 -25.34 28.71 9.88
N SER A 271 -26.02 29.55 9.10
CA SER A 271 -26.62 30.80 9.58
C SER A 271 -27.72 30.56 10.60
N VAL A 272 -28.62 29.59 10.37
CA VAL A 272 -29.67 29.23 11.32
C VAL A 272 -29.07 28.70 12.61
N PHE A 273 -28.07 27.82 12.53
CA PHE A 273 -27.39 27.28 13.71
C PHE A 273 -26.68 28.38 14.51
N ALA A 274 -25.95 29.27 13.84
CA ALA A 274 -25.28 30.40 14.47
C ALA A 274 -26.28 31.34 15.16
N PHE A 275 -27.40 31.67 14.51
CA PHE A 275 -28.45 32.49 15.10
C PHE A 275 -29.01 31.85 16.38
N ILE A 276 -29.33 30.55 16.35
CA ILE A 276 -29.84 29.83 17.53
C ILE A 276 -28.81 29.84 18.67
N CYS A 277 -27.54 29.55 18.37
CA CYS A 277 -26.47 29.59 19.37
C CYS A 277 -26.33 30.99 19.99
N ILE A 278 -26.31 32.05 19.17
CA ILE A 278 -26.22 33.43 19.65
C ILE A 278 -27.44 33.79 20.51
N HIS A 279 -28.64 33.42 20.07
CA HIS A 279 -29.86 33.67 20.82
C HIS A 279 -29.82 33.02 22.21
N VAL A 280 -29.45 31.74 22.30
CA VAL A 280 -29.31 31.02 23.57
C VAL A 280 -28.24 31.65 24.46
N LEU A 281 -27.09 32.05 23.91
CA LEU A 281 -26.03 32.71 24.69
C LEU A 281 -26.46 34.06 25.24
N LEU A 282 -27.20 34.86 24.45
CA LEU A 282 -27.74 36.14 24.90
C LEU A 282 -28.79 35.97 26.00
N ASP A 283 -29.65 34.96 25.88
CA ASP A 283 -30.65 34.63 26.88
C ASP A 283 -30.00 34.23 28.21
N ILE A 284 -29.03 33.31 28.16
CA ILE A 284 -28.22 32.92 29.34
C ILE A 284 -27.52 34.14 29.95
N PHE A 285 -26.94 35.02 29.13
CA PHE A 285 -26.28 36.22 29.63
C PHE A 285 -27.27 37.18 30.31
N ALA A 286 -28.45 37.37 29.74
CA ALA A 286 -29.52 38.18 30.33
C ALA A 286 -29.98 37.61 31.68
N ASP A 287 -30.17 36.29 31.75
CA ASP A 287 -30.55 35.55 32.95
C ASP A 287 -29.50 35.68 34.07
N ILE A 288 -28.22 35.51 33.73
CA ILE A 288 -27.10 35.67 34.67
C ILE A 288 -27.04 37.12 35.19
N ARG A 289 -27.14 38.09 34.28
CA ARG A 289 -27.17 39.51 34.65
C ARG A 289 -28.32 39.81 35.60
N GLU A 290 -29.53 39.35 35.32
CA GLU A 290 -30.68 39.58 36.19
C GLU A 290 -30.47 38.96 37.58
N ARG A 291 -29.94 37.73 37.66
CA ARG A 291 -29.68 37.07 38.94
C ARG A 291 -28.57 37.73 39.77
N LEU A 292 -27.54 38.26 39.12
CA LEU A 292 -26.42 38.93 39.78
C LEU A 292 -26.80 40.35 40.25
N PHE A 293 -27.50 41.13 39.42
CA PHE A 293 -27.76 42.54 39.68
C PHE A 293 -29.10 42.81 40.40
N ARG A 294 -30.08 41.87 40.40
CA ARG A 294 -31.35 42.04 41.14
C ARG A 294 -31.27 41.73 42.64
N LYS A 295 -30.15 41.19 43.13
CA LYS A 295 -29.95 40.92 44.57
C LYS A 295 -29.75 42.19 45.43
N GLY A 296 -29.68 43.38 44.82
CA GLY A 296 -29.54 44.67 45.52
C GLY A 296 -30.85 45.32 45.96
N ASP A 297 -32.01 44.96 45.38
CA ASP A 297 -33.31 45.55 45.70
C ASP A 297 -34.15 44.64 46.60
N LYS A 298 -33.61 44.31 47.78
CA LYS A 298 -34.43 43.86 48.91
C LYS A 298 -34.41 44.95 49.98
N HIS A 299 -35.21 45.98 49.74
CA HIS A 299 -35.71 46.86 50.78
C HIS A 299 -37.00 46.24 51.34
N GLU A 300 -36.89 45.67 52.54
CA GLU A 300 -37.82 45.94 53.64
C GLU A 300 -37.06 45.75 54.97
#